data_AF-H1LZ86-F1
#
_entry.id   AF-H1LZ86-F1
#
_cell.length_a   1.000
_cell.length_b   1.000
_cell.length_c   1.000
_cell.angle_alpha   90.00
_cell.angle_beta   90.00
_cell.angle_gamma   90.00
#
_symmetry.space_group_name_H-M   'P 1'
#
loop_
_entity.id
_entity.type
_entity.pdbx_description
1 polymer ?
#
loop_
_entity_poly.entity_id
_entity_poly.type
_entity_poly.pdbx_seq_one_letter_code
_entity_poly.pdbx_strand_id
1 'polypeptide(L)'
;MKKNKRKSDFRWRKEITLLPSYIIGIIWAFFTIFMIGWIIAASLSSTKEVFTGNVLSTGLHFENYTKAFFRNKALMNLLNSVIYTVPSCVLTIIVSAPAAYCLTRFKFKFNGLIKKSIITALGIPGIMIVMPLFSIVSTLKLSGTHLTLIFIYTATSVPYTTFFLMAFFQGISDVMKRLRQ
;
A
#
# COMPACT_ATOMS: atom_id res chain seq x y z
N MET A 1 -2.90 12.92 -55.43
CA MET A 1 -2.66 11.88 -54.39
C MET A 1 -1.22 11.98 -53.88
N LYS A 2 -0.97 12.57 -52.69
CA LYS A 2 0.34 12.53 -52.02
C LYS A 2 0.24 11.63 -50.78
N LYS A 3 0.78 10.41 -50.85
CA LYS A 3 0.88 9.47 -49.73
C LYS A 3 2.00 9.94 -48.80
N ASN A 4 1.63 10.54 -47.67
CA ASN A 4 2.56 10.93 -46.61
C ASN A 4 2.94 9.68 -45.77
N LYS A 5 4.02 8.98 -46.16
CA LYS A 5 4.60 7.90 -45.36
C LYS A 5 5.58 8.52 -44.34
N ARG A 6 5.11 8.78 -43.10
CA ARG A 6 6.00 9.00 -41.95
C ARG A 6 6.77 7.70 -41.69
N LYS A 7 8.04 7.65 -42.11
CA LYS A 7 8.98 6.61 -41.65
C LYS A 7 9.25 6.88 -40.17
N SER A 8 8.90 5.92 -39.31
CA SER A 8 9.34 5.92 -37.93
C SER A 8 10.82 5.54 -37.92
N ASP A 9 11.70 6.53 -37.81
CA ASP A 9 13.12 6.28 -37.58
C ASP A 9 13.25 5.51 -36.26
N PHE A 10 13.46 4.20 -36.35
CA PHE A 10 13.73 3.34 -35.21
C PHE A 10 15.09 3.75 -34.66
N ARG A 11 15.08 4.48 -33.55
CA ARG A 11 16.27 5.09 -32.93
C ARG A 11 17.04 4.02 -32.16
N TRP A 12 17.67 3.07 -32.86
CA TRP A 12 18.43 1.92 -32.30
C TRP A 12 19.43 2.31 -31.18
N ARG A 13 19.99 3.52 -31.22
CA ARG A 13 20.89 4.03 -30.16
C ARG A 13 20.19 4.30 -28.82
N LYS A 14 18.90 4.65 -28.83
CA LYS A 14 18.09 4.87 -27.61
C LYS A 14 17.61 3.57 -26.99
N GLU A 15 17.37 2.54 -27.80
CA GLU A 15 16.96 1.22 -27.30
C GLU A 15 18.13 0.51 -26.60
N ILE A 16 19.36 0.64 -27.11
CA ILE A 16 20.56 0.06 -26.46
C ILE A 16 20.80 0.66 -25.07
N THR A 17 20.54 1.95 -24.87
CA THR A 17 20.65 2.59 -23.55
C THR A 17 19.58 2.14 -22.55
N LEU A 18 18.47 1.55 -23.03
CA LEU A 18 17.39 1.03 -22.19
C LEU A 18 17.53 -0.48 -21.90
N LEU A 19 18.40 -1.20 -22.62
CA LEU A 19 18.68 -2.62 -22.39
C LEU A 19 19.00 -2.98 -20.92
N PRO A 20 19.82 -2.22 -20.17
CA PRO A 20 20.07 -2.51 -18.77
C PRO A 20 18.79 -2.46 -17.92
N SER A 21 17.89 -1.49 -18.20
CA SER A 21 16.62 -1.37 -17.50
C SER A 21 15.68 -2.55 -17.80
N TYR A 22 15.64 -3.02 -19.04
CA TYR A 22 14.87 -4.21 -19.42
C TYR A 22 15.40 -5.48 -18.75
N ILE A 23 16.73 -5.67 -18.72
CA ILE A 23 17.36 -6.83 -18.06
C ILE A 23 17.02 -6.84 -16.57
N ILE A 24 17.16 -5.70 -15.88
CA ILE A 24 16.80 -5.58 -14.46
C ILE A 24 15.32 -5.90 -14.26
N GLY A 25 14.43 -5.38 -15.12
CA GLY A 25 12.99 -5.65 -15.05
C GLY A 25 12.66 -7.13 -15.24
N ILE A 26 13.33 -7.81 -16.19
CA ILE A 26 13.14 -9.25 -16.44
C ILE A 26 13.63 -10.08 -15.26
N ILE A 27 14.82 -9.78 -14.71
CA ILE A 27 15.35 -10.46 -13.54
C ILE A 27 14.39 -10.29 -12.35
N TRP A 28 13.89 -9.07 -12.14
CA TRP A 28 12.93 -8.78 -11.06
C TRP A 28 11.61 -9.55 -11.24
N ALA A 29 11.08 -9.59 -12.47
CA ALA A 29 9.88 -10.34 -12.79
C ALA A 29 10.08 -11.84 -12.56
N PHE A 30 11.20 -12.39 -13.03
CA PHE A 30 11.55 -13.80 -12.82
C PHE A 30 11.67 -14.14 -11.34
N PHE A 31 12.39 -13.33 -10.56
CA PHE A 31 12.51 -13.49 -9.12
C PHE A 31 11.15 -13.48 -8.41
N THR A 32 10.26 -12.55 -8.81
CA THR A 32 8.91 -12.45 -8.24
C THR A 32 8.08 -13.69 -8.54
N ILE A 33 8.08 -14.15 -9.80
CA ILE A 33 7.36 -15.36 -10.21
C ILE A 33 7.89 -16.59 -9.47
N PHE A 34 9.22 -16.71 -9.35
CA PHE A 34 9.85 -17.78 -8.62
C PHE A 34 9.45 -17.78 -7.14
N MET A 35 9.50 -16.64 -6.46
CA MET A 35 9.08 -16.51 -5.06
C MET A 35 7.60 -16.84 -4.85
N ILE A 36 6.72 -16.38 -5.73
CA ILE A 36 5.29 -16.72 -5.66
C ILE A 36 5.09 -18.23 -5.89
N GLY A 37 5.77 -18.80 -6.87
CA GLY A 37 5.73 -20.25 -7.13
C GLY A 37 6.20 -21.06 -5.93
N TRP A 38 7.26 -20.62 -5.25
CA TRP A 38 7.74 -21.23 -4.02
C TRP A 38 6.71 -21.17 -2.89
N ILE A 39 6.04 -20.03 -2.69
CA ILE A 39 4.98 -19.88 -1.67
C ILE A 39 3.81 -20.84 -1.95
N ILE A 40 3.42 -20.99 -3.22
CA ILE A 40 2.36 -21.92 -3.61
C ILE A 40 2.79 -23.36 -3.32
N ALA A 41 4.00 -23.75 -3.73
CA ALA A 41 4.55 -25.07 -3.45
C ALA A 41 4.62 -25.35 -1.93
N ALA A 42 5.08 -24.38 -1.15
CA ALA A 42 5.15 -24.47 0.31
C ALA A 42 3.76 -24.61 0.96
N SER A 43 2.75 -23.91 0.43
CA SER A 43 1.37 -24.03 0.93
C SER A 43 0.76 -25.41 0.69
N LEU A 44 1.22 -26.12 -0.33
CA LEU A 44 0.84 -27.50 -0.67
C LEU A 44 1.76 -28.56 -0.06
N SER A 45 2.74 -28.17 0.76
CA SER A 45 3.70 -29.08 1.38
C SER A 45 3.46 -29.25 2.87
N SER A 46 3.97 -30.32 3.46
CA SER A 46 3.98 -30.49 4.91
C SER A 46 4.93 -29.49 5.58
N THR A 47 4.66 -29.16 6.84
CA THR A 47 5.52 -28.26 7.62
C THR A 47 6.97 -28.72 7.64
N LYS A 48 7.20 -30.04 7.77
CA LYS A 48 8.55 -30.62 7.78
C LYS A 48 9.31 -30.32 6.47
N GLU A 49 8.65 -30.44 5.32
CA GLU A 49 9.25 -30.17 4.01
C GLU A 49 9.60 -28.71 3.79
N VAL A 50 8.76 -27.80 4.28
CA VAL A 50 9.06 -26.36 4.23
C VAL A 50 10.31 -26.04 5.04
N PHE A 51 10.49 -26.67 6.20
CA PHE A 51 11.67 -26.47 7.05
C PHE A 51 12.93 -27.19 6.52
N THR A 52 12.79 -28.31 5.81
CA THR A 52 13.93 -29.03 5.21
C THR A 52 14.29 -28.55 3.80
N GLY A 53 13.51 -27.63 3.21
CA GLY A 53 13.73 -27.10 1.87
C GLY A 53 13.30 -28.04 0.73
N ASN A 54 12.74 -29.20 1.04
CA ASN A 54 12.35 -30.23 0.08
C ASN A 54 10.83 -30.20 -0.15
N VAL A 55 10.35 -29.05 -0.64
CA VAL A 55 8.94 -28.75 -0.88
C VAL A 55 8.37 -29.69 -1.95
N LEU A 56 7.13 -30.19 -1.77
CA LEU A 56 6.41 -31.16 -2.63
C LEU A 56 7.00 -32.59 -2.71
N SER A 57 7.92 -32.97 -1.82
CA SER A 57 8.57 -34.29 -1.88
C SER A 57 7.65 -35.45 -1.56
N THR A 58 6.66 -35.25 -0.68
CA THR A 58 5.66 -36.24 -0.27
C THR A 58 4.33 -36.11 -1.02
N GLY A 59 4.25 -35.21 -2.00
CA GLY A 59 3.07 -34.97 -2.82
C GLY A 59 2.33 -33.66 -2.50
N LEU A 60 1.10 -33.55 -3.02
CA LEU A 60 0.26 -32.36 -2.85
C LEU A 60 -0.66 -32.49 -1.63
N HIS A 61 -0.47 -31.63 -0.63
CA HIS A 61 -1.25 -31.61 0.63
C HIS A 61 -2.37 -30.57 0.60
N PHE A 62 -3.43 -30.80 -0.18
CA PHE A 62 -4.60 -29.90 -0.24
C PHE A 62 -5.34 -29.73 1.10
N GLU A 63 -5.22 -30.72 1.98
CA GLU A 63 -5.68 -30.67 3.37
C GLU A 63 -5.13 -29.49 4.18
N ASN A 64 -4.01 -28.89 3.77
CA ASN A 64 -3.48 -27.69 4.41
C ASN A 64 -4.47 -26.53 4.33
N TYR A 65 -5.20 -26.40 3.22
CA TYR A 65 -6.23 -25.37 3.07
C TYR A 65 -7.44 -25.65 3.95
N THR A 66 -7.93 -26.89 4.00
CA THR A 66 -9.07 -27.23 4.87
C THR A 66 -8.70 -27.05 6.36
N LYS A 67 -7.50 -27.48 6.76
CA LYS A 67 -6.94 -27.20 8.10
C LYS A 67 -6.83 -25.69 8.36
N ALA A 68 -6.33 -24.90 7.40
CA ALA A 68 -6.20 -23.46 7.56
C ALA A 68 -7.57 -22.77 7.74
N PHE A 69 -8.55 -23.08 6.89
CA PHE A 69 -9.87 -22.47 6.94
C PHE A 69 -10.65 -22.85 8.20
N PHE A 70 -10.71 -24.14 8.53
CA PHE A 70 -11.60 -24.64 9.58
C PHE A 70 -10.92 -24.78 10.94
N ARG A 71 -9.66 -25.22 10.98
CA ARG A 71 -8.95 -25.50 12.25
C ARG A 71 -8.20 -24.28 12.78
N ASN A 72 -7.62 -23.48 11.89
CA ASN A 72 -6.84 -22.29 12.28
C ASN A 72 -7.64 -20.98 12.25
N LYS A 73 -8.97 -21.05 12.06
CA LYS A 73 -9.87 -19.90 12.00
C LYS A 73 -9.40 -18.82 11.00
N ALA A 74 -8.70 -19.19 9.92
CA ALA A 74 -8.16 -18.23 8.96
C ALA A 74 -9.27 -17.36 8.34
N LEU A 75 -10.45 -17.94 8.10
CA LEU A 75 -11.61 -17.20 7.61
C LEU A 75 -12.06 -16.12 8.60
N MET A 76 -12.09 -16.43 9.90
CA MET A 76 -12.46 -15.46 10.94
C MET A 76 -11.44 -14.32 11.03
N ASN A 77 -10.14 -14.64 10.92
CA ASN A 77 -9.09 -13.64 10.93
C ASN A 77 -9.18 -12.72 9.70
N LEU A 78 -9.47 -13.29 8.52
CA LEU A 78 -9.72 -12.53 7.30
C LEU A 78 -10.93 -11.59 7.46
N LEU A 79 -12.03 -12.10 8.01
CA LEU A 79 -13.23 -11.30 8.27
C LEU A 79 -12.94 -10.17 9.25
N ASN A 80 -12.23 -10.45 10.35
CA ASN A 80 -11.77 -9.40 11.27
C ASN A 80 -10.97 -8.34 10.52
N SER A 81 -10.03 -8.75 9.64
CA SER A 81 -9.28 -7.83 8.78
C SER A 81 -10.15 -6.92 7.96
N VAL A 82 -11.15 -7.47 7.27
CA VAL A 82 -12.10 -6.67 6.50
C VAL A 82 -12.89 -5.72 7.41
N ILE A 83 -13.38 -6.21 8.56
CA ILE A 83 -14.20 -5.45 9.51
C ILE A 83 -13.47 -4.21 10.04
N TYR A 84 -12.16 -4.29 10.33
CA TYR A 84 -11.43 -3.10 10.78
C TYR A 84 -10.83 -2.27 9.64
N THR A 85 -10.43 -2.87 8.51
CA THR A 85 -9.78 -2.10 7.42
C THR A 85 -10.77 -1.29 6.60
N VAL A 86 -11.92 -1.85 6.21
CA VAL A 86 -12.88 -1.16 5.33
C VAL A 86 -13.42 0.11 5.98
N PRO A 87 -13.93 0.10 7.22
CA PRO A 87 -14.39 1.33 7.89
C PRO A 87 -13.25 2.32 8.10
N SER A 88 -12.05 1.85 8.40
CA SER A 88 -10.88 2.74 8.55
C SER A 88 -10.57 3.47 7.25
N CYS A 89 -10.55 2.77 6.11
CA CYS A 89 -10.33 3.39 4.81
C CYS A 89 -11.38 4.47 4.52
N VAL A 90 -12.65 4.17 4.76
CA VAL A 90 -13.75 5.14 4.58
C VAL A 90 -13.56 6.36 5.46
N LEU A 91 -13.32 6.17 6.76
CA LEU A 91 -13.08 7.26 7.71
C LEU A 91 -11.85 8.09 7.35
N THR A 92 -10.75 7.45 6.95
CA THR A 92 -9.55 8.14 6.50
C THR A 92 -9.85 9.03 5.31
N ILE A 93 -10.61 8.57 4.31
CA ILE A 93 -10.98 9.39 3.15
C ILE A 93 -11.88 10.56 3.58
N ILE A 94 -12.89 10.31 4.41
CA ILE A 94 -13.81 11.33 4.92
C ILE A 94 -13.06 12.48 5.62
N VAL A 95 -11.98 12.16 6.34
CA VAL A 95 -11.17 13.18 7.04
C VAL A 95 -10.13 13.80 6.11
N SER A 96 -9.38 12.99 5.38
CA SER A 96 -8.22 13.43 4.59
C SER A 96 -8.59 14.21 3.34
N ALA A 97 -9.68 13.86 2.66
CA ALA A 97 -10.10 14.54 1.43
C ALA A 97 -10.44 16.03 1.66
N PRO A 98 -11.34 16.41 2.60
CA PRO A 98 -11.63 17.81 2.86
C PRO A 98 -10.41 18.55 3.43
N ALA A 99 -9.63 17.92 4.31
CA ALA A 99 -8.41 18.53 4.84
C ALA A 99 -7.40 18.87 3.72
N ALA A 100 -7.12 17.90 2.83
CA ALA A 100 -6.22 18.10 1.70
C ALA A 100 -6.75 19.15 0.72
N TYR A 101 -8.05 19.15 0.43
CA TYR A 101 -8.67 20.16 -0.43
C TYR A 101 -8.49 21.56 0.17
N CYS A 102 -8.81 21.72 1.45
CA CYS A 102 -8.71 23.01 2.12
C CYS A 102 -7.27 23.54 2.16
N LEU A 103 -6.32 22.66 2.50
CA LEU A 103 -4.90 23.00 2.56
C LEU A 103 -4.33 23.35 1.18
N THR A 104 -4.80 22.73 0.10
CA THR A 104 -4.29 23.02 -1.25
C THR A 104 -4.92 24.26 -1.87
N ARG A 105 -6.22 24.51 -1.65
CA ARG A 105 -6.96 25.55 -2.39
C ARG A 105 -7.08 26.88 -1.66
N PHE A 106 -7.25 26.88 -0.34
CA PHE A 106 -7.43 28.12 0.41
C PHE A 106 -6.12 28.65 0.97
N LYS A 107 -5.90 29.97 0.86
CA LYS A 107 -4.78 30.65 1.52
C LYS A 107 -5.26 31.20 2.85
N PHE A 108 -4.70 30.70 3.95
CA PHE A 108 -4.98 31.20 5.30
C PHE A 108 -3.70 31.18 6.13
N LYS A 109 -3.66 31.99 7.20
CA LYS A 109 -2.45 32.31 8.00
C LYS A 109 -1.63 31.09 8.42
N PHE A 110 -2.28 30.00 8.83
CA PHE A 110 -1.60 28.80 9.35
C PHE A 110 -1.43 27.66 8.33
N ASN A 111 -1.80 27.86 7.07
CA ASN A 111 -1.78 26.79 6.05
C ASN A 111 -0.39 26.14 5.92
N GLY A 112 0.65 26.96 5.81
CA GLY A 112 2.03 26.47 5.68
C GLY A 112 2.51 25.70 6.91
N LEU A 113 2.10 26.09 8.12
CA LEU A 113 2.47 25.39 9.36
C LEU A 113 1.83 24.00 9.42
N ILE A 114 0.53 23.89 9.09
CA ILE A 114 -0.19 22.62 9.09
C ILE A 114 0.37 21.66 8.04
N LYS A 115 0.69 22.16 6.84
CA LYS A 115 1.34 21.32 5.81
C LYS A 115 2.68 20.78 6.29
N LYS A 116 3.51 21.63 6.88
CA LYS A 116 4.81 21.23 7.42
C LYS A 116 4.65 20.22 8.56
N SER A 117 3.70 20.42 9.48
CA SER A 117 3.50 19.47 10.59
C SER A 117 3.07 18.09 10.11
N ILE A 118 2.20 18.00 9.08
CA ILE A 118 1.84 16.73 8.45
C ILE A 118 3.09 16.04 7.90
N ILE A 119 3.92 16.78 7.14
CA ILE A 119 5.15 16.21 6.55
C ILE A 119 6.14 15.76 7.63
N THR A 120 6.32 16.55 8.69
CA THR A 120 7.20 16.16 9.81
C THR A 120 6.68 14.91 10.52
N ALA A 121 5.36 14.79 10.71
CA ALA A 121 4.75 13.60 11.32
C ALA A 121 5.00 12.33 10.49
N LEU A 122 5.09 12.43 9.16
CA LEU A 122 5.42 11.29 8.28
C LEU A 122 6.86 10.80 8.42
N GLY A 123 7.76 11.65 8.91
CA GLY A 123 9.14 11.26 9.17
C GLY A 123 9.32 10.38 10.40
N ILE A 124 8.30 10.28 11.26
CA ILE A 124 8.35 9.47 12.49
C ILE A 124 8.19 7.99 12.12
N PRO A 125 9.16 7.12 12.45
CA PRO A 125 9.05 5.69 12.22
C PRO A 125 7.83 5.11 12.94
N GLY A 126 7.01 4.34 12.23
CA GLY A 126 5.77 3.78 12.79
C GLY A 126 5.98 2.99 14.09
N ILE A 127 7.09 2.25 14.20
CA ILE A 127 7.44 1.46 15.39
C ILE A 127 7.61 2.32 16.66
N MET A 128 8.04 3.58 16.53
CA MET A 128 8.18 4.49 17.68
C MET A 128 6.82 4.93 18.24
N ILE A 129 5.77 4.88 17.42
CA ILE A 129 4.42 5.32 17.79
C ILE A 129 3.62 4.16 18.43
N VAL A 130 4.00 2.90 18.15
CA VAL A 130 3.27 1.71 18.63
C VAL A 130 3.22 1.65 20.17
N MET A 131 4.35 1.80 20.84
CA MET A 131 4.42 1.75 22.31
C MET A 131 3.57 2.81 23.01
N PRO A 132 3.67 4.11 22.67
CA PRO A 132 2.82 5.12 23.29
C PRO A 132 1.34 4.93 22.95
N LEU A 133 0.99 4.52 21.72
CA LEU A 133 -0.40 4.20 21.38
C LEU A 133 -0.95 3.06 22.23
N PHE A 134 -0.17 1.99 22.41
CA PHE A 134 -0.57 0.87 23.26
C PHE A 134 -0.78 1.32 24.71
N SER A 135 0.10 2.16 25.23
CA SER A 135 -0.03 2.73 26.59
C SER A 135 -1.34 3.52 26.75
N ILE A 136 -1.68 4.39 25.79
CA ILE A 136 -2.93 5.16 25.81
C ILE A 136 -4.15 4.23 25.78
N VAL A 137 -4.18 3.28 24.85
CA VAL A 137 -5.29 2.31 24.70
C VAL A 137 -5.49 1.48 25.97
N SER A 138 -4.40 1.02 26.56
CA SER A 138 -4.40 0.24 27.80
C SER A 138 -4.91 1.08 28.98
N THR A 139 -4.44 2.32 29.11
CA THR A 139 -4.87 3.26 30.16
C THR A 139 -6.37 3.55 30.06
N LEU A 140 -6.88 3.71 28.84
CA LEU A 140 -8.30 3.93 28.56
C LEU A 140 -9.15 2.65 28.67
N LYS A 141 -8.54 1.47 28.91
CA LYS A 141 -9.20 0.15 28.93
C LYS A 141 -9.98 -0.14 27.64
N LEU A 142 -9.51 0.40 26.51
CA LEU A 142 -10.10 0.21 25.19
C LEU A 142 -9.42 -0.92 24.40
N SER A 143 -8.58 -1.72 25.06
CA SER A 143 -7.90 -2.85 24.43
C SER A 143 -8.88 -3.93 23.98
N GLY A 144 -8.56 -4.62 22.89
CA GLY A 144 -9.32 -5.78 22.42
C GLY A 144 -10.63 -5.48 21.67
N THR A 145 -10.98 -4.21 21.42
CA THR A 145 -12.18 -3.86 20.63
C THR A 145 -11.86 -3.55 19.17
N HIS A 146 -12.79 -3.86 18.27
CA HIS A 146 -12.66 -3.52 16.84
C HIS A 146 -12.65 -2.00 16.61
N LEU A 147 -13.42 -1.24 17.39
CA LEU A 147 -13.47 0.22 17.28
C LEU A 147 -12.11 0.86 17.54
N THR A 148 -11.39 0.38 18.55
CA THR A 148 -10.04 0.86 18.86
C THR A 148 -9.09 0.69 17.67
N LEU A 149 -9.11 -0.50 17.05
CA LEU A 149 -8.30 -0.76 15.85
C LEU A 149 -8.69 0.15 14.69
N ILE A 150 -9.99 0.37 14.47
CA ILE A 150 -10.50 1.25 13.42
C ILE A 150 -9.99 2.69 13.62
N PHE A 151 -10.08 3.22 14.85
CA PHE A 151 -9.61 4.56 15.16
C PHE A 151 -8.10 4.69 15.01
N ILE A 152 -7.33 3.70 15.48
CA ILE A 152 -5.86 3.71 15.36
C ILE A 152 -5.47 3.71 13.89
N TYR A 153 -6.03 2.81 13.08
CA TYR A 153 -5.73 2.71 11.65
C TYR A 153 -6.13 3.97 10.89
N THR A 154 -7.28 4.55 11.24
CA THR A 154 -7.71 5.82 10.68
C THR A 154 -6.71 6.93 11.01
N ALA A 155 -6.39 7.11 12.30
CA ALA A 155 -5.54 8.19 12.78
C ALA A 155 -4.11 8.11 12.24
N THR A 156 -3.53 6.91 12.15
CA THR A 156 -2.17 6.72 11.61
C THR A 156 -2.11 6.88 10.10
N SER A 157 -3.21 6.60 9.38
CA SER A 157 -3.28 6.73 7.91
C SER A 157 -3.61 8.15 7.44
N VAL A 158 -4.26 8.97 8.27
CA VAL A 158 -4.67 10.34 7.92
C VAL A 158 -3.51 11.23 7.46
N PRO A 159 -2.35 11.30 8.13
CA PRO A 159 -1.25 12.16 7.69
C PRO A 159 -0.77 11.82 6.27
N TYR A 160 -0.58 10.52 6.00
CA TYR A 160 -0.08 10.06 4.70
C TYR A 160 -1.11 10.28 3.61
N THR A 161 -2.37 9.91 3.88
CA THR A 161 -3.47 10.06 2.90
C THR A 161 -3.72 11.53 2.59
N THR A 162 -3.67 12.41 3.60
CA THR A 162 -3.80 13.86 3.40
C THR A 162 -2.66 14.39 2.55
N PHE A 163 -1.42 14.00 2.84
CA PHE A 163 -0.25 14.38 2.05
C PHE A 163 -0.37 13.92 0.58
N PHE A 164 -0.74 12.67 0.38
CA PHE A 164 -0.96 12.09 -0.95
C PHE A 164 -2.05 12.84 -1.73
N LEU A 165 -3.21 13.10 -1.12
CA LEU A 165 -4.30 13.85 -1.74
C LEU A 165 -3.94 15.30 -2.01
N MET A 166 -3.11 15.94 -1.16
CA MET A 166 -2.61 17.28 -1.43
C MET A 166 -1.79 17.32 -2.73
N ALA A 167 -0.91 16.34 -2.96
CA ALA A 167 -0.13 16.26 -4.19
C ALA A 167 -1.03 16.09 -5.43
N PHE A 168 -2.06 15.25 -5.33
CA PHE A 168 -3.04 15.05 -6.39
C PHE A 168 -3.85 16.33 -6.70
N PHE A 169 -4.38 17.00 -5.67
CA PHE A 169 -5.17 18.22 -5.85
C PHE A 169 -4.34 19.41 -6.35
N GLN A 170 -3.04 19.48 -6.01
CA GLN A 170 -2.11 20.45 -6.59
C GLN A 170 -1.95 20.22 -8.09
N GLY A 171 -1.74 18.98 -8.55
CA GLY A 171 -1.64 18.66 -9.97
C GLY A 171 -2.87 19.14 -10.77
N ILE A 172 -4.08 18.90 -10.26
CA ILE A 172 -5.32 19.39 -10.89
C ILE A 172 -5.39 20.92 -10.90
N SER A 173 -4.89 21.59 -9.85
CA SER A 173 -4.87 23.06 -9.76
C SER A 173 -4.10 23.68 -10.90
N ASP A 174 -2.93 23.12 -11.18
CA ASP A 174 -1.99 23.72 -12.10
C ASP A 174 -2.45 23.54 -13.55
N VAL A 175 -3.04 22.37 -13.87
CA VAL A 175 -3.67 22.13 -15.17
C VAL A 175 -4.81 23.11 -15.42
N MET A 176 -5.70 23.30 -14.44
CA MET A 176 -6.84 24.22 -14.59
C MET A 176 -6.40 25.68 -14.80
N LYS A 177 -5.34 26.13 -14.13
CA LYS A 177 -4.80 27.49 -14.32
C LYS A 177 -4.21 27.68 -15.71
N ARG A 178 -3.54 26.66 -16.25
CA ARG A 178 -2.95 26.71 -17.61
C ARG A 178 -4.01 26.75 -18.71
N LEU A 179 -5.15 26.06 -18.54
CA LEU A 179 -6.25 26.08 -19.53
C LEU A 179 -7.02 27.41 -19.57
N ARG A 180 -6.87 28.27 -18.55
CA ARG A 180 -7.51 29.58 -18.48
C ARG A 180 -6.63 30.70 -19.06
N GLN A 181 -5.39 30.41 -19.41
CA GLN A 181 -4.44 31.33 -20.06
C GLN A 181 -4.36 31.03 -21.56
#